data_AF-A0A971LEJ6-F1
#
_entry.id   AF-A0A971LEJ6-F1
#
_cell.length_a   1.000
_cell.length_b   1.000
_cell.length_c   1.000
_cell.angle_alpha   90.00
_cell.angle_beta   90.00
_cell.angle_gamma   90.00
#
_symmetry.space_group_name_H-M   'P 1'
#
loop_
_entity.id
_entity.type
_entity.pdbx_description
1 polymer ?
#
loop_
_entity_poly.entity_id
_entity_poly.type
_entity_poly.pdbx_seq_one_letter_code
_entity_poly.pdbx_strand_id
1 'polypeptide(L)'
;STVVVPRQQAVRDIYTTDDQQLRLDLIKEYSVEYIVIGQLEREKFSTVSEDDRTISLIREDLISSLGEKVFSQGYFSIYQIN
;
A
#
# COMPACT_ATOMS: atom_id res chain seq x y z
N SER A 1 3.84 -4.86 -26.11
CA SER A 1 4.16 -3.83 -25.11
C SER A 1 3.97 -4.40 -23.72
N THR A 2 5.05 -4.76 -23.04
CA THR A 2 5.06 -5.78 -21.96
C THR A 2 5.76 -5.24 -20.69
N VAL A 3 5.56 -3.96 -20.38
CA VAL A 3 6.21 -3.27 -19.23
C VAL A 3 5.20 -2.89 -18.13
N VAL A 4 3.90 -3.09 -18.38
CA VAL A 4 2.81 -2.69 -17.46
C VAL A 4 2.64 -3.68 -16.31
N VAL A 5 2.74 -4.98 -16.59
CA VAL A 5 2.48 -6.04 -15.62
C VAL A 5 3.45 -6.01 -14.42
N PRO A 6 4.79 -5.88 -14.62
CA PRO A 6 5.72 -5.86 -13.48
C PRO A 6 5.49 -4.68 -12.54
N ARG A 7 5.19 -3.49 -13.09
CA ARG A 7 4.92 -2.29 -12.28
C ARG A 7 3.62 -2.37 -11.50
N GLN A 8 2.58 -2.95 -12.08
CA GLN A 8 1.31 -3.15 -11.36
C GLN A 8 1.47 -4.13 -10.20
N GLN A 9 2.28 -5.16 -10.37
CA GLN A 9 2.60 -6.10 -9.29
C GLN A 9 3.41 -5.42 -8.18
N ALA A 10 4.45 -4.65 -8.52
CA ALA A 10 5.23 -3.88 -7.56
C ALA A 10 4.35 -2.94 -6.72
N VAL A 11 3.42 -2.21 -7.35
CA VAL A 11 2.48 -1.35 -6.63
C VAL A 11 1.60 -2.18 -5.68
N ARG A 12 1.06 -3.32 -6.14
CA ARG A 12 0.27 -4.21 -5.27
C ARG A 12 1.11 -4.67 -4.08
N ASP A 13 2.34 -5.12 -4.31
CA ASP A 13 3.22 -5.62 -3.26
C ASP A 13 3.54 -4.52 -2.24
N ILE A 14 3.78 -3.28 -2.67
CA ILE A 14 3.97 -2.13 -1.75
C ILE A 14 2.79 -1.96 -0.79
N TYR A 15 1.54 -2.18 -1.22
CA TYR A 15 0.37 -2.06 -0.33
C TYR A 15 0.12 -3.31 0.50
N THR A 16 0.25 -4.50 -0.08
CA THR A 16 -0.35 -5.73 0.47
C THR A 16 0.63 -6.78 0.97
N THR A 17 1.94 -6.66 0.69
CA THR A 17 2.90 -7.69 1.11
C THR A 17 3.10 -7.73 2.62
N ASP A 18 3.32 -8.91 3.18
CA ASP A 18 3.72 -9.08 4.58
C ASP A 18 5.25 -9.02 4.76
N ASP A 19 5.99 -9.06 3.64
CA ASP A 19 7.45 -8.98 3.62
C ASP A 19 7.91 -7.50 3.59
N GLN A 20 8.32 -7.00 4.76
CA GLN A 20 8.80 -5.63 4.91
C GLN A 20 10.09 -5.35 4.13
N GLN A 21 10.95 -6.35 3.94
CA GLN A 21 12.19 -6.18 3.18
C GLN A 21 11.88 -6.01 1.70
N LEU A 22 11.01 -6.86 1.14
CA LEU A 22 10.53 -6.72 -0.23
C LEU A 22 9.90 -5.34 -0.47
N ARG A 23 9.05 -4.89 0.47
CA ARG A 23 8.41 -3.57 0.39
C ARG A 23 9.45 -2.43 0.35
N LEU A 24 10.45 -2.48 1.23
CA LEU A 24 11.54 -1.51 1.30
C LEU A 24 12.35 -1.49 0.00
N ASP A 25 12.65 -2.65 -0.56
CA ASP A 25 13.41 -2.78 -1.80
C ASP A 25 12.64 -2.15 -2.97
N LEU A 26 11.33 -2.41 -3.06
CA LEU A 26 10.46 -1.79 -4.07
C LEU A 26 10.35 -0.28 -3.89
N ILE A 27 10.16 0.20 -2.67
CA ILE A 27 10.11 1.65 -2.38
C ILE A 27 11.39 2.35 -2.84
N LYS A 28 12.56 1.75 -2.57
CA LYS A 28 13.85 2.27 -3.01
C LYS A 28 14.03 2.21 -4.53
N GLU A 29 13.69 1.07 -5.14
CA GLU A 29 13.78 0.86 -6.59
C GLU A 29 12.99 1.93 -7.35
N TYR A 30 11.78 2.25 -6.88
CA TYR A 30 10.90 3.22 -7.49
C TYR A 30 11.05 4.64 -6.94
N SER A 31 11.95 4.87 -5.98
CA SER A 31 12.16 6.17 -5.31
C SER A 31 10.84 6.77 -4.79
N VAL A 32 10.04 5.95 -4.10
CA VAL A 32 8.74 6.35 -3.57
C VAL A 32 8.93 7.23 -2.34
N GLU A 33 8.55 8.50 -2.45
CA GLU A 33 8.61 9.46 -1.34
C GLU A 33 7.31 9.50 -0.51
N TYR A 34 6.18 9.19 -1.14
CA TYR A 34 4.87 9.24 -0.51
C TYR A 34 4.01 8.03 -0.87
N ILE A 35 3.28 7.54 0.13
CA ILE A 35 2.23 6.55 -0.06
C ILE A 35 0.90 7.18 0.32
N VAL A 36 -0.05 7.13 -0.63
CA VAL A 36 -1.40 7.68 -0.46
C VAL A 36 -2.38 6.53 -0.32
N ILE A 37 -3.14 6.52 0.76
CA ILE A 37 -4.16 5.50 1.03
C ILE A 37 -5.50 6.21 1.12
N GLY A 38 -6.27 6.17 0.04
CA GLY A 38 -7.62 6.70 -0.04
C GLY A 38 -8.68 5.61 -0.14
N GLN A 39 -9.91 6.03 -0.43
CA GLN A 39 -11.02 5.11 -0.66
C GLN A 39 -10.76 4.18 -1.86
N LEU A 40 -10.15 4.70 -2.94
CA LEU A 40 -9.85 3.90 -4.13
C LEU A 40 -8.91 2.73 -3.83
N GLU A 41 -7.82 2.97 -3.10
CA GLU A 41 -6.88 1.92 -2.71
C GLU A 41 -7.56 0.92 -1.76
N ARG A 42 -8.34 1.40 -0.78
CA ARG A 42 -9.06 0.55 0.18
C ARG A 42 -10.08 -0.36 -0.51
N GLU A 43 -10.80 0.14 -1.51
CA GLU A 43 -11.71 -0.68 -2.31
C GLU A 43 -10.94 -1.67 -3.19
N LYS A 44 -9.91 -1.21 -3.89
CA LYS A 44 -9.09 -2.03 -4.79
C LYS A 44 -8.37 -3.16 -4.08
N PHE A 45 -7.91 -2.91 -2.86
CA PHE A 45 -7.17 -3.86 -2.03
C PHE A 45 -8.04 -4.30 -0.85
N SER A 46 -9.23 -4.80 -1.15
CA SER A 46 -10.11 -5.46 -0.19
C SER A 46 -10.56 -6.82 -0.69
N THR A 47 -10.97 -7.68 0.23
CA THR A 47 -11.63 -8.95 -0.06
C THR A 47 -12.84 -9.12 0.85
N VAL A 48 -13.77 -9.98 0.45
CA VAL A 48 -14.90 -10.41 1.30
C VAL A 48 -14.48 -11.67 2.05
N SER A 49 -14.68 -11.70 3.37
CA SER A 49 -14.45 -12.89 4.19
C SER A 49 -15.62 -13.86 4.12
N GLU A 50 -15.46 -15.06 4.69
CA GLU A 50 -16.55 -16.06 4.78
C GLU A 50 -17.79 -15.54 5.53
N ASP A 51 -17.62 -14.54 6.40
CA ASP A 51 -18.68 -13.88 7.17
C ASP A 51 -19.30 -12.66 6.45
N ASP A 52 -19.13 -12.52 5.14
CA ASP A 52 -19.59 -11.37 4.32
C ASP A 52 -19.04 -9.99 4.76
N ARG A 53 -17.89 -9.97 5.46
CA ARG A 53 -17.24 -8.73 5.88
C ARG A 53 -16.18 -8.32 4.86
N THR A 54 -16.13 -7.04 4.52
CA THR A 54 -15.03 -6.46 3.75
C THR A 54 -13.79 -6.32 4.63
N ILE A 55 -12.70 -6.98 4.26
CA ILE A 55 -11.39 -6.91 4.93
C ILE A 55 -10.41 -6.17 4.01
N SER A 56 -9.69 -5.20 4.57
CA SER A 56 -8.59 -4.52 3.88
C SER A 56 -7.37 -5.45 3.79
N LEU A 57 -6.82 -5.58 2.58
CA LEU A 57 -5.55 -6.26 2.33
C LEU A 57 -4.36 -5.29 2.46
N ILE A 58 -4.61 -3.99 2.62
CA ILE A 58 -3.55 -3.00 2.84
C ILE A 58 -2.92 -3.23 4.21
N ARG A 59 -1.62 -3.48 4.22
CA ARG A 59 -0.81 -3.59 5.44
C ARG A 59 -0.38 -2.20 5.91
N GLU A 60 -1.36 -1.39 6.31
CA GLU A 60 -1.16 -0.01 6.77
C GLU A 60 -0.31 0.05 8.06
N ASP A 61 -0.35 -1.02 8.87
CA ASP A 61 0.54 -1.27 10.01
C ASP A 61 2.01 -1.24 9.58
N LEU A 62 2.34 -1.99 8.53
CA LEU A 62 3.69 -2.07 7.99
C LEU A 62 4.13 -0.77 7.29
N ILE A 63 3.22 -0.11 6.54
CA ILE A 63 3.47 1.21 5.93
C ILE A 63 3.82 2.24 7.00
N SER A 64 3.06 2.26 8.09
CA SER A 64 3.25 3.24 9.15
C SER A 64 4.60 3.14 9.86
N SER A 65 5.28 2.00 9.77
CA SER A 65 6.63 1.82 10.33
C SER A 65 7.75 2.35 9.42
N LEU A 66 7.45 2.66 8.16
CA LEU A 66 8.43 3.13 7.17
C LEU A 66 8.65 4.64 7.17
N GLY A 67 7.81 5.38 7.89
CA GLY A 67 7.82 6.83 7.81
C GLY A 67 6.76 7.48 8.67
N GLU A 68 6.46 8.75 8.38
CA GLU A 68 5.53 9.55 9.16
C GLU A 68 4.20 9.72 8.43
N LYS A 69 3.09 9.64 9.18
CA LYS A 69 1.77 10.02 8.67
C LYS A 69 1.65 11.54 8.67
N VAL A 70 1.85 12.17 7.51
CA VAL A 70 1.84 13.64 7.35
C VAL A 70 0.44 14.22 7.14
N PHE A 71 -0.54 13.39 6.76
CA PHE A 71 -1.93 13.81 6.61
C PHE A 71 -2.89 12.67 6.94
N SER A 72 -4.01 13.00 7.58
CA SER A 72 -5.12 12.07 7.78
C SER A 72 -6.45 12.81 7.89
N GLN A 73 -7.42 12.40 7.08
CA GLN A 73 -8.80 12.89 7.17
C GLN A 73 -9.77 11.81 6.67
N GLY A 74 -10.65 11.33 7.55
CA GLY A 74 -11.59 10.26 7.22
C GLY A 74 -10.85 9.00 6.74
N TYR A 75 -11.16 8.54 5.52
CA TYR A 75 -10.55 7.36 4.89
C TYR A 75 -9.24 7.65 4.13
N PHE A 76 -8.80 8.90 4.13
CA PHE A 76 -7.63 9.35 3.37
C PHE A 76 -6.43 9.56 4.31
N SER A 77 -5.30 8.94 3.99
CA SER A 77 -4.04 9.10 4.72
C SER A 77 -2.86 9.22 3.76
N ILE A 78 -1.90 10.08 4.11
CA ILE A 78 -0.63 10.21 3.38
C ILE A 78 0.50 9.87 4.34
N TYR A 79 1.39 9.00 3.89
CA TYR A 79 2.63 8.63 4.57
C TYR A 79 3.81 9.18 3.78
N GLN A 80 4.66 9.97 4.42
CA GLN A 80 5.96 10.34 3.90
C GLN A 80 6.97 9.27 4.31
N ILE A 81 7.72 8.75 3.33
CA ILE A 81 8.68 7.67 3.54
C ILE A 81 10.07 8.25 3.85
N ASN A 82 10.78 7.63 4.79
CA ASN A 82 12.13 8.03 5.24
C ASN A 82 13.26 7.33 4.47
#